data_AF-A0A9W9VVU3-F1
#
_entry.id   AF-A0A9W9VVU3-F1
#
_cell.length_a   1.000
_cell.length_b   1.000
_cell.length_c   1.000
_cell.angle_alpha   90.00
_cell.angle_beta   90.00
_cell.angle_gamma   90.00
#
_symmetry.space_group_name_H-M   'P 1'
#
loop_
_entity.id
_entity.type
_entity.pdbx_description
1 polymer ?
#
loop_
_entity_poly.entity_id
_entity_poly.type
_entity_poly.pdbx_seq_one_letter_code
_entity_poly.pdbx_strand_id
1 'polypeptide(L)'
;MYVYRNSDLPPDPHFPANLEKLGYTITADDKIRSSTDLTAEFKYKINRNDRYNVKNREAMDECIRRIVMNRLQEAGLEIWRLPFANGPQESKAPTNEPHVPILVSKNLVKAARVIVVFGEPIQDLGIWAYRSIGADGINFGSAVNFTKSVLGDATENTDTALVIANTGQLLWHCASSRAVTQRTWEAADRPAGPWGQATRSWRNKIPGNKDWPEHIQYVFEHVLWPWLNEKSRIDVIGLSEGGQSALEYLQKRWAVWKPYISGICLGNPLQSTAVDLDMSTLTDPQSFTAFLASRGRAYVVSSDEVGKFQSGYREHGCNCYASGEELNAECIMPHAWRDMLVWLNMLYLNPGYAEQVMIRAEDMDEETREALENMTAPDEKDVQAEVVTKDEEVNPTETKPAEAQQE
;
A
#
# COMPACT_ATOMS: atom_id res chain seq x y z
N MET A 1 -50.51 16.14 -17.09
CA MET A 1 -49.15 15.85 -16.58
C MET A 1 -48.72 17.06 -15.78
N TYR A 2 -48.54 16.93 -14.46
CA TYR A 2 -48.08 18.06 -13.63
C TYR A 2 -46.59 18.25 -13.86
N VAL A 3 -46.21 19.38 -14.46
CA VAL A 3 -44.81 19.78 -14.62
C VAL A 3 -44.48 20.70 -13.45
N TYR A 4 -43.77 20.18 -12.45
CA TYR A 4 -43.24 21.00 -11.37
C TYR A 4 -42.13 21.89 -11.92
N ARG A 5 -42.10 23.18 -11.55
CA ARG A 5 -40.94 24.03 -11.85
C ARG A 5 -39.82 23.66 -10.89
N ASN A 6 -38.57 23.84 -11.31
CA ASN A 6 -37.42 23.58 -10.42
C ASN A 6 -37.47 24.43 -9.13
N SER A 7 -38.11 25.60 -9.15
CA SER A 7 -38.35 26.45 -7.97
C SER A 7 -39.29 25.82 -6.94
N ASP A 8 -40.13 24.89 -7.37
CA ASP A 8 -41.18 24.29 -6.55
C ASP A 8 -40.69 22.96 -5.94
N LEU A 9 -39.48 22.53 -6.29
CA LEU A 9 -38.82 21.33 -5.78
C LEU A 9 -37.94 21.70 -4.59
N PRO A 10 -37.85 20.85 -3.56
CA PRO A 10 -37.00 21.12 -2.41
C PRO A 10 -35.54 21.27 -2.86
N PRO A 11 -34.79 22.22 -2.26
CA PRO A 11 -33.38 22.38 -2.55
C PRO A 11 -32.59 21.15 -2.11
N ASP A 12 -31.42 20.96 -2.72
CA ASP A 12 -30.48 19.91 -2.32
C ASP A 12 -30.05 20.12 -0.85
N PRO A 13 -30.08 19.10 0.01
CA PRO A 13 -29.72 19.27 1.40
C PRO A 13 -28.27 19.71 1.57
N HIS A 14 -28.07 20.69 2.43
CA HIS A 14 -26.76 21.25 2.74
C HIS A 14 -26.42 21.03 4.21
N PHE A 15 -25.23 20.48 4.45
CA PHE A 15 -24.65 20.31 5.77
C PHE A 15 -23.29 21.01 5.78
N PRO A 16 -23.03 21.93 6.73
CA PRO A 16 -21.74 22.61 6.78
C PRO A 16 -20.66 21.62 7.21
N ALA A 17 -19.53 21.59 6.49
CA ALA A 17 -18.34 20.81 6.86
C ALA A 17 -17.61 21.46 8.05
N ASN A 18 -18.23 21.38 9.23
CA ASN A 18 -17.71 21.83 10.50
C ASN A 18 -18.26 20.92 11.62
N LEU A 19 -17.38 20.28 12.38
CA LEU A 19 -17.75 19.28 13.40
C LEU A 19 -18.76 19.83 14.41
N GLU A 20 -18.52 21.01 14.97
CA GLU A 20 -19.41 21.63 15.97
C GLU A 20 -20.81 21.87 15.39
N LYS A 21 -20.89 22.37 14.16
CA LYS A 21 -22.17 22.59 13.46
C LYS A 21 -22.89 21.31 13.08
N LEU A 22 -22.15 20.20 12.92
CA LEU A 22 -22.70 18.86 12.75
C LEU A 22 -23.11 18.23 14.10
N GLY A 23 -22.80 18.88 15.23
CA GLY A 23 -23.10 18.39 16.56
C GLY A 23 -22.10 17.35 17.07
N TYR A 24 -20.84 17.42 16.63
CA TYR A 24 -19.78 16.49 17.01
C TYR A 24 -18.56 17.22 17.58
N THR A 25 -17.82 16.52 18.43
CA THR A 25 -16.58 16.96 19.06
C THR A 25 -15.55 15.82 19.03
N ILE A 26 -14.27 16.17 19.10
CA ILE A 26 -13.16 15.22 19.21
C ILE A 26 -12.85 15.04 20.69
N THR A 27 -12.92 13.81 21.17
CA THR A 27 -12.61 13.47 22.56
C THR A 27 -11.10 13.34 22.80
N ALA A 28 -10.69 13.24 24.08
CA ALA A 28 -9.28 13.12 24.44
C ALA A 28 -8.61 11.82 23.93
N ASP A 29 -9.41 10.76 23.71
CA ASP A 29 -9.00 9.50 23.08
C ASP A 29 -9.07 9.53 21.54
N ASP A 30 -9.15 10.73 20.96
CA ASP A 30 -9.12 10.98 19.51
C ASP A 30 -10.30 10.41 18.72
N LYS A 31 -11.46 10.27 19.38
CA LYS A 31 -12.70 9.77 18.76
C LYS A 31 -13.66 10.89 18.45
N ILE A 32 -14.45 10.73 17.37
CA ILE A 32 -15.51 11.67 17.02
C ILE A 32 -16.79 11.22 17.71
N ARG A 33 -17.34 12.07 18.58
CA ARG A 33 -18.54 11.78 19.39
C ARG A 33 -19.54 12.92 19.34
N SER A 34 -20.81 12.61 19.52
CA SER A 34 -21.87 13.62 19.58
C SER A 34 -21.63 14.58 20.75
N SER A 35 -21.82 15.88 20.53
CA SER A 35 -21.69 16.90 21.57
C SER A 35 -22.76 16.77 22.66
N THR A 36 -23.91 16.14 22.36
CA THR A 36 -24.99 15.91 23.31
C THR A 36 -24.80 14.62 24.10
N ASP A 37 -24.17 13.61 23.48
CA ASP A 37 -23.91 12.30 24.08
C ASP A 37 -22.54 11.81 23.63
N LEU A 38 -21.57 11.91 24.53
CA LEU A 38 -20.18 11.53 24.25
C LEU A 38 -19.98 10.04 24.01
N THR A 39 -21.00 9.21 24.23
CA THR A 39 -20.97 7.78 23.87
C THR A 39 -21.48 7.52 22.46
N ALA A 40 -22.25 8.44 21.88
CA ALA A 40 -22.87 8.26 20.59
C ALA A 40 -21.90 8.55 19.43
N GLU A 41 -21.80 7.58 18.52
CA GLU A 41 -20.99 7.65 17.31
C GLU A 41 -21.68 8.44 16.17
N PHE A 42 -20.99 8.58 15.04
CA PHE A 42 -21.55 9.19 13.85
C PHE A 42 -22.79 8.40 13.36
N LYS A 43 -23.91 9.09 13.21
CA LYS A 43 -25.16 8.50 12.75
C LYS A 43 -25.33 8.80 11.26
N TYR A 44 -25.06 7.80 10.41
CA TYR A 44 -25.26 7.94 8.97
C TYR A 44 -26.74 8.12 8.60
N LYS A 45 -27.62 7.28 9.15
CA LYS A 45 -29.05 7.23 8.79
C LYS A 45 -29.86 8.22 9.62
N ILE A 46 -29.89 9.48 9.16
CA ILE A 46 -30.64 10.58 9.78
C ILE A 46 -32.00 10.83 9.12
N ASN A 47 -32.16 10.42 7.86
CA ASN A 47 -33.36 10.62 7.08
C ASN A 47 -33.71 9.36 6.27
N ARG A 48 -34.98 9.23 5.86
CA ARG A 48 -35.43 8.19 4.91
C ARG A 48 -34.95 8.48 3.49
N ASN A 49 -34.76 9.75 3.13
CA ASN A 49 -34.17 10.15 1.87
C ASN A 49 -32.64 10.01 1.95
N ASP A 50 -32.09 9.08 1.17
CA ASP A 50 -30.66 8.80 1.14
C ASP A 50 -29.80 10.00 0.77
N ARG A 51 -30.34 10.97 0.02
CA ARG A 51 -29.60 12.18 -0.33
C ARG A 51 -29.15 12.97 0.90
N TYR A 52 -30.00 13.06 1.94
CA TYR A 52 -29.64 13.71 3.19
C TYR A 52 -28.53 12.93 3.92
N ASN A 53 -28.60 11.60 3.92
CA ASN A 53 -27.61 10.74 4.57
C ASN A 53 -26.24 10.88 3.87
N VAL A 54 -26.21 10.87 2.54
CA VAL A 54 -25.00 11.06 1.74
C VAL A 54 -24.39 12.44 1.96
N LYS A 55 -25.21 13.50 1.98
CA LYS A 55 -24.72 14.88 2.20
C LYS A 55 -24.21 15.10 3.62
N ASN A 56 -24.86 14.51 4.62
CA ASN A 56 -24.38 14.55 6.00
C ASN A 56 -23.06 13.79 6.16
N ARG A 57 -22.93 12.60 5.55
CA ARG A 57 -21.68 11.84 5.52
C ARG A 57 -20.55 12.62 4.87
N GLU A 58 -20.76 13.17 3.68
CA GLU A 58 -19.72 13.95 2.98
C GLU A 58 -19.26 15.16 3.80
N ALA A 59 -20.18 15.84 4.51
CA ALA A 59 -19.80 16.95 5.38
C ALA A 59 -18.91 16.47 6.55
N MET A 60 -19.18 15.29 7.10
CA MET A 60 -18.33 14.66 8.13
C MET A 60 -16.98 14.23 7.54
N ASP A 61 -16.98 13.54 6.40
CA ASP A 61 -15.77 13.07 5.72
C ASP A 61 -14.85 14.24 5.35
N GLU A 62 -15.41 15.37 4.90
CA GLU A 62 -14.66 16.61 4.66
C GLU A 62 -14.01 17.19 5.93
N CYS A 63 -14.69 17.13 7.08
CA CYS A 63 -14.10 17.53 8.36
C CYS A 63 -12.89 16.64 8.69
N ILE A 64 -13.07 15.32 8.57
CA ILE A 64 -12.05 14.31 8.84
C ILE A 64 -10.85 14.53 7.92
N ARG A 65 -11.06 14.72 6.61
CA ARG A 65 -9.98 14.98 5.64
C ARG A 65 -9.13 16.18 6.04
N ARG A 66 -9.74 17.28 6.46
CA ARG A 66 -9.02 18.49 6.89
C ARG A 66 -8.18 18.24 8.14
N ILE A 67 -8.73 17.55 9.13
CA ILE A 67 -8.03 17.22 10.38
C ILE A 67 -6.83 16.31 10.09
N VAL A 68 -7.06 15.24 9.33
CA VAL A 68 -6.01 14.27 8.98
C VAL A 68 -4.92 14.94 8.15
N MET A 69 -5.28 15.75 7.16
CA MET A 69 -4.31 16.49 6.34
C MET A 69 -3.42 17.40 7.18
N ASN A 70 -4.02 18.20 8.08
CA ASN A 70 -3.25 19.07 8.98
C ASN A 70 -2.28 18.25 9.85
N ARG A 71 -2.75 17.15 10.45
CA ARG A 71 -1.90 16.28 11.29
C ARG A 71 -0.78 15.60 10.51
N LEU A 72 -1.01 15.22 9.25
CA LEU A 72 0.02 14.64 8.39
C LEU A 72 1.08 15.67 7.99
N GLN A 73 0.68 16.92 7.77
CA GLN A 73 1.62 18.02 7.52
C GLN A 73 2.44 18.36 8.76
N GLU A 74 1.81 18.38 9.94
CA GLU A 74 2.50 18.52 11.23
C GLU A 74 3.47 17.36 11.49
N ALA A 75 3.14 16.15 11.03
CA ALA A 75 4.01 14.97 11.10
C ALA A 75 5.14 14.97 10.05
N GLY A 76 5.28 16.03 9.23
CA GLY A 76 6.42 16.22 8.34
C GLY A 76 6.19 15.88 6.86
N LEU A 77 4.95 15.60 6.46
CA LEU A 77 4.61 15.37 5.04
C LEU A 77 4.25 16.66 4.32
N GLU A 78 4.65 16.76 3.06
CA GLU A 78 4.25 17.84 2.16
C GLU A 78 3.30 17.34 1.08
N ILE A 79 2.39 18.22 0.68
CA ILE A 79 1.49 17.94 -0.43
C ILE A 79 2.21 18.26 -1.73
N TRP A 80 2.45 17.22 -2.52
CA TRP A 80 2.87 17.34 -3.91
C TRP A 80 1.66 17.17 -4.82
N ARG A 81 1.64 17.81 -6.00
CA ARG A 81 0.52 17.77 -6.94
C ARG A 81 1.00 17.31 -8.31
N LEU A 82 0.41 16.21 -8.77
CA LEU A 82 0.72 15.58 -10.05
C LEU A 82 -0.35 15.93 -11.09
N PRO A 83 -0.02 16.02 -12.39
CA PRO A 83 1.32 15.87 -12.95
C PRO A 83 2.22 17.08 -12.65
N PHE A 84 3.54 16.87 -12.61
CA PHE A 84 4.50 17.96 -12.50
C PHE A 84 4.55 18.78 -13.78
N ALA A 85 4.49 20.12 -13.67
CA ALA A 85 4.44 21.02 -14.83
C ALA A 85 5.78 21.05 -15.60
N ASN A 86 6.89 21.27 -14.90
CA ASN A 86 8.24 21.35 -15.47
C ASN A 86 9.18 20.24 -14.95
N GLY A 87 8.61 19.07 -14.62
CA GLY A 87 9.37 17.92 -14.08
C GLY A 87 9.41 17.88 -12.55
N PRO A 88 10.06 16.85 -11.96
CA PRO A 88 9.93 16.47 -10.54
C PRO A 88 10.41 17.52 -9.54
N GLN A 89 11.16 18.53 -10.00
CA GLN A 89 11.62 19.66 -9.18
C GLN A 89 10.48 20.67 -8.88
N GLU A 90 9.47 20.74 -9.73
CA GLU A 90 8.26 21.55 -9.50
C GLU A 90 7.13 20.65 -9.00
N SER A 91 7.24 20.29 -7.72
CA SER A 91 6.34 19.35 -7.05
C SER A 91 4.90 19.84 -6.86
N LYS A 92 4.53 21.01 -7.39
CA LYS A 92 3.23 21.65 -7.18
C LYS A 92 2.65 22.18 -8.50
N ALA A 93 1.86 21.34 -9.17
CA ALA A 93 0.94 21.81 -10.21
C ALA A 93 0.07 22.99 -9.70
N PRO A 94 -0.34 23.92 -10.59
CA PRO A 94 -1.24 25.01 -10.25
C PRO A 94 -2.53 24.50 -9.58
N THR A 95 -3.00 25.21 -8.54
CA THR A 95 -4.21 24.82 -7.79
C THR A 95 -5.49 24.80 -8.64
N ASN A 96 -5.49 25.55 -9.74
CA ASN A 96 -6.64 25.74 -10.63
C ASN A 96 -6.62 24.79 -11.84
N GLU A 97 -5.55 24.02 -12.03
CA GLU A 97 -5.43 23.05 -13.13
C GLU A 97 -5.66 21.62 -12.62
N PRO A 98 -6.09 20.67 -13.48
CA PRO A 98 -6.32 19.30 -13.08
C PRO A 98 -5.09 18.65 -12.47
N HIS A 99 -5.17 18.33 -11.17
CA HIS A 99 -4.09 17.67 -10.45
C HIS A 99 -4.60 16.70 -9.40
N VAL A 100 -3.77 15.72 -9.04
CA VAL A 100 -3.96 14.80 -7.91
C VAL A 100 -2.92 15.10 -6.82
N PRO A 101 -3.33 15.33 -5.56
CA PRO A 101 -2.38 15.49 -4.47
C PRO A 101 -1.83 14.13 -4.03
N ILE A 102 -0.55 14.08 -3.66
CA ILE A 102 0.09 12.97 -2.92
C ILE A 102 0.81 13.55 -1.70
N LEU A 103 1.17 12.70 -0.74
CA LEU A 103 1.94 13.13 0.43
C LEU A 103 3.36 12.59 0.37
N VAL A 104 4.35 13.45 0.57
CA VAL A 104 5.77 13.12 0.43
C VAL A 104 6.54 13.72 1.60
N SER A 105 7.42 12.94 2.22
CA SER A 105 8.31 13.44 3.27
C SER A 105 9.39 14.36 2.70
N LYS A 106 9.79 15.38 3.47
CA LYS A 106 10.77 16.40 3.05
C LYS A 106 12.15 15.84 2.69
N ASN A 107 12.51 14.69 3.26
CA ASN A 107 13.81 14.05 3.10
C ASN A 107 13.91 13.12 1.87
N LEU A 108 12.88 13.02 1.00
CA LEU A 108 12.85 12.08 -0.14
C LEU A 108 14.14 12.10 -0.98
N VAL A 109 14.69 13.28 -1.26
CA VAL A 109 15.89 13.45 -2.10
C VAL A 109 17.16 12.87 -1.47
N LYS A 110 17.21 12.80 -0.13
CA LYS A 110 18.40 12.37 0.64
C LYS A 110 18.29 10.97 1.22
N ALA A 111 17.09 10.40 1.26
CA ALA A 111 16.83 9.15 1.93
C ALA A 111 17.47 7.97 1.19
N ALA A 112 18.16 7.08 1.92
CA ALA A 112 18.59 5.81 1.37
C ALA A 112 17.44 4.80 1.27
N ARG A 113 16.37 4.98 2.05
CA ARG A 113 15.19 4.12 2.02
C ARG A 113 13.92 4.91 1.76
N VAL A 114 13.05 4.41 0.91
CA VAL A 114 11.73 5.01 0.63
C VAL A 114 10.65 3.97 0.86
N ILE A 115 9.69 4.27 1.72
CA ILE A 115 8.46 3.48 1.84
C ILE A 115 7.40 4.16 1.00
N VAL A 116 6.86 3.46 0.00
CA VAL A 116 5.75 3.94 -0.82
C VAL A 116 4.47 3.16 -0.50
N VAL A 117 3.39 3.89 -0.23
CA VAL A 117 2.07 3.33 0.06
C VAL A 117 1.11 3.63 -1.08
N PHE A 118 0.58 2.58 -1.70
CA PHE A 118 -0.52 2.63 -2.65
C PHE A 118 -1.80 2.20 -1.95
N GLY A 119 -2.63 3.19 -1.59
CA GLY A 119 -3.89 2.95 -0.87
C GLY A 119 -4.97 2.32 -1.75
N GLU A 120 -6.16 2.14 -1.17
CA GLU A 120 -7.33 1.67 -1.90
C GLU A 120 -7.98 2.79 -2.74
N PRO A 121 -8.43 2.53 -3.98
CA PRO A 121 -9.06 3.53 -4.83
C PRO A 121 -10.39 4.11 -4.32
N ILE A 122 -10.94 3.55 -3.25
CA ILE A 122 -12.20 4.00 -2.66
C ILE A 122 -12.00 4.97 -1.48
N GLN A 123 -10.77 5.08 -0.97
CA GLN A 123 -10.43 5.90 0.20
C GLN A 123 -9.83 7.25 -0.22
N ASP A 124 -9.93 8.24 0.66
CA ASP A 124 -9.32 9.55 0.46
C ASP A 124 -7.83 9.53 0.89
N LEU A 125 -7.03 10.46 0.36
CA LEU A 125 -5.60 10.55 0.67
C LEU A 125 -5.33 10.63 2.18
N GLY A 126 -4.52 9.69 2.69
CA GLY A 126 -4.16 9.60 4.10
C GLY A 126 -5.21 8.96 5.00
N ILE A 127 -6.33 8.48 4.44
CA ILE A 127 -7.37 7.73 5.16
C ILE A 127 -7.22 6.24 4.82
N TRP A 128 -7.19 5.39 5.85
CA TRP A 128 -7.22 3.94 5.65
C TRP A 128 -8.66 3.44 5.62
N ALA A 129 -9.44 3.79 6.65
CA ALA A 129 -10.85 3.44 6.72
C ALA A 129 -11.63 4.44 7.55
N TYR A 130 -12.65 5.06 6.95
CA TYR A 130 -13.60 5.91 7.68
C TYR A 130 -14.33 5.16 8.81
N ARG A 131 -14.52 3.84 8.65
CA ARG A 131 -15.10 2.96 9.68
C ARG A 131 -14.25 2.94 10.95
N SER A 132 -12.95 2.68 10.81
CA SER A 132 -12.00 2.70 11.93
C SER A 132 -11.85 4.10 12.54
N ILE A 133 -11.97 5.16 11.74
CA ILE A 133 -12.00 6.54 12.27
C ILE A 133 -13.19 6.75 13.21
N GLY A 134 -14.37 6.23 12.85
CA GLY A 134 -15.57 6.33 13.67
C GLY A 134 -15.49 5.53 14.98
N ALA A 135 -14.99 4.29 14.90
CA ALA A 135 -14.95 3.35 16.02
C ALA A 135 -13.74 3.56 16.94
N ASP A 136 -12.54 3.64 16.37
CA ASP A 136 -11.27 3.51 17.08
C ASP A 136 -10.52 4.84 17.24
N GLY A 137 -10.77 5.79 16.33
CA GLY A 137 -10.26 7.16 16.41
C GLY A 137 -9.58 7.64 15.13
N ILE A 138 -9.43 8.95 15.00
CA ILE A 138 -8.96 9.62 13.78
C ILE A 138 -7.56 9.15 13.41
N ASN A 139 -6.62 9.13 14.36
CA ASN A 139 -5.24 8.70 14.12
C ASN A 139 -5.11 7.20 13.85
N PHE A 140 -6.05 6.39 14.35
CA PHE A 140 -6.03 4.93 14.15
C PHE A 140 -6.46 4.58 12.72
N GLY A 141 -7.58 5.12 12.25
CA GLY A 141 -8.09 4.87 10.90
C GLY A 141 -7.44 5.70 9.78
N SER A 142 -6.36 6.42 10.08
CA SER A 142 -5.63 7.27 9.12
C SER A 142 -4.12 7.02 9.15
N ALA A 143 -3.42 7.61 8.20
CA ALA A 143 -1.97 7.49 8.05
C ALA A 143 -1.16 8.22 9.14
N VAL A 144 -1.80 8.90 10.10
CA VAL A 144 -1.09 9.77 11.06
C VAL A 144 -0.15 8.97 11.96
N ASN A 145 -0.64 7.91 12.62
CA ASN A 145 0.19 7.08 13.49
C ASN A 145 1.28 6.34 12.69
N PHE A 146 0.93 5.88 11.49
CA PHE A 146 1.88 5.25 10.57
C PHE A 146 3.01 6.21 10.19
N THR A 147 2.68 7.44 9.80
CA THR A 147 3.66 8.48 9.42
C THR A 147 4.61 8.79 10.57
N LYS A 148 4.07 8.99 11.78
CA LYS A 148 4.89 9.22 12.98
C LYS A 148 5.82 8.05 13.28
N SER A 149 5.37 6.81 13.05
CA SER A 149 6.21 5.63 13.24
C SER A 149 7.33 5.51 12.20
N VAL A 150 7.11 5.97 10.97
CA VAL A 150 8.10 5.88 9.87
C VAL A 150 9.12 7.01 9.95
N LEU A 151 8.66 8.25 10.18
CA LEU A 151 9.50 9.45 10.19
C LEU A 151 10.06 9.80 11.59
N GLY A 152 9.52 9.19 12.64
CA GLY A 152 9.86 9.55 14.02
C GLY A 152 9.53 11.00 14.37
N ASP A 153 10.08 11.49 15.48
CA ASP A 153 9.91 12.88 15.93
C ASP A 153 10.83 13.87 15.19
N ALA A 154 11.86 13.37 14.49
CA ALA A 154 12.87 14.17 13.80
C ALA A 154 12.77 14.01 12.27
N THR A 155 11.79 14.71 11.69
CA THR A 155 11.38 14.61 10.27
C THR A 155 12.48 14.89 9.22
N GLU A 156 13.64 15.44 9.62
CA GLU A 156 14.76 15.74 8.72
C GLU A 156 16.00 14.84 8.94
N ASN A 157 16.04 14.04 10.00
CA ASN A 157 17.21 13.23 10.37
C ASN A 157 17.02 11.72 10.16
N THR A 158 15.87 11.29 9.63
CA THR A 158 15.67 9.88 9.27
C THR A 158 16.22 9.58 7.88
N ASP A 159 16.85 8.42 7.75
CA ASP A 159 17.32 7.87 6.47
C ASP A 159 16.16 7.26 5.64
N THR A 160 14.97 7.19 6.24
CA THR A 160 13.74 6.69 5.62
C THR A 160 12.82 7.84 5.22
N ALA A 161 12.45 7.88 3.94
CA ALA A 161 11.41 8.73 3.39
C ALA A 161 10.08 7.96 3.23
N LEU A 162 8.99 8.71 3.19
CA LEU A 162 7.63 8.20 3.04
C LEU A 162 6.91 8.90 1.90
N VAL A 163 6.32 8.11 1.01
CA VAL A 163 5.42 8.56 -0.04
C VAL A 163 4.07 7.87 0.12
N ILE A 164 2.99 8.64 0.26
CA ILE A 164 1.61 8.12 0.25
C ILE A 164 0.96 8.58 -1.05
N ALA A 165 0.76 7.63 -1.96
CA ALA A 165 0.10 7.86 -3.24
C ALA A 165 -1.42 7.97 -3.05
N ASN A 166 -2.07 8.63 -4.01
CA ASN A 166 -3.50 8.91 -3.98
C ASN A 166 -4.22 8.16 -5.08
N THR A 167 -4.47 6.88 -4.82
CA THR A 167 -5.15 5.98 -5.75
C THR A 167 -6.66 6.24 -5.82
N GLY A 168 -7.25 6.95 -4.84
CA GLY A 168 -8.70 7.11 -4.76
C GLY A 168 -9.28 8.42 -5.27
N GLN A 169 -8.52 9.52 -5.26
CA GLN A 169 -9.01 10.84 -5.69
C GLN A 169 -8.52 11.19 -7.10
N LEU A 170 -8.88 10.36 -8.09
CA LEU A 170 -8.41 10.52 -9.48
C LEU A 170 -9.40 11.25 -10.40
N LEU A 171 -10.53 11.72 -9.86
CA LEU A 171 -11.55 12.47 -10.60
C LEU A 171 -11.38 13.97 -10.34
N TRP A 172 -11.14 14.76 -11.38
CA TRP A 172 -11.06 16.22 -11.24
C TRP A 172 -12.45 16.86 -11.15
N HIS A 173 -12.75 17.50 -10.03
CA HIS A 173 -13.97 18.27 -9.84
C HIS A 173 -13.74 19.75 -10.14
N CYS A 174 -14.14 20.17 -11.35
CA CYS A 174 -13.88 21.52 -11.88
C CYS A 174 -14.40 22.64 -10.98
N ALA A 175 -15.61 22.49 -10.42
CA ALA A 175 -16.24 23.55 -9.63
C ALA A 175 -15.52 23.85 -8.31
N SER A 176 -14.87 22.84 -7.71
CA SER A 176 -14.08 23.03 -6.49
C SER A 176 -12.58 23.01 -6.72
N SER A 177 -12.13 22.92 -7.98
CA SER A 177 -10.72 22.81 -8.37
C SER A 177 -9.93 21.81 -7.51
N ARG A 178 -10.47 20.59 -7.35
CA ARG A 178 -9.83 19.54 -6.55
C ARG A 178 -10.06 18.15 -7.14
N ALA A 179 -9.13 17.25 -6.86
CA ALA A 179 -9.28 15.82 -7.07
C ALA A 179 -10.23 15.22 -6.02
N VAL A 180 -11.16 14.36 -6.42
CA VAL A 180 -12.19 13.78 -5.55
C VAL A 180 -12.36 12.28 -5.78
N THR A 181 -12.82 11.56 -4.76
CA THR A 181 -13.23 10.15 -4.90
C THR A 181 -14.56 10.04 -5.65
N GLN A 182 -14.87 8.82 -6.12
CA GLN A 182 -16.21 8.48 -6.61
C GLN A 182 -17.30 8.87 -5.59
N ARG A 183 -17.09 8.53 -4.31
CA ARG A 183 -18.04 8.84 -3.22
C ARG A 183 -18.30 10.34 -3.07
N THR A 184 -17.24 11.14 -3.12
CA THR A 184 -17.34 12.61 -3.05
C THR A 184 -18.06 13.18 -4.27
N TRP A 185 -17.80 12.64 -5.47
CA TRP A 185 -18.52 13.02 -6.69
C TRP A 185 -20.02 12.79 -6.57
N GLU A 186 -20.42 11.68 -5.97
CA GLU A 186 -21.83 11.35 -5.73
C GLU A 186 -22.47 12.32 -4.72
N ALA A 187 -21.71 12.83 -3.76
CA ALA A 187 -22.18 13.80 -2.78
C ALA A 187 -22.13 15.27 -3.26
N ALA A 188 -21.54 15.55 -4.42
CA ALA A 188 -21.46 16.91 -4.99
C ALA A 188 -22.85 17.55 -5.13
N ASP A 189 -22.93 18.87 -4.94
CA ASP A 189 -24.17 19.65 -5.02
C ASP A 189 -24.86 19.50 -6.38
N ARG A 190 -26.20 19.44 -6.37
CA ARG A 190 -27.00 19.28 -7.59
C ARG A 190 -28.14 20.29 -7.66
N PRO A 191 -28.59 20.67 -8.87
CA PRO A 191 -29.80 21.47 -9.01
C PRO A 191 -31.04 20.76 -8.46
N ALA A 192 -32.02 21.52 -8.00
CA ALA A 192 -33.29 20.96 -7.51
C ALA A 192 -34.01 20.17 -8.62
N GLY A 193 -34.53 19.00 -8.25
CA GLY A 193 -35.34 18.13 -9.11
C GLY A 193 -34.73 16.76 -9.41
N PRO A 194 -35.23 16.04 -10.43
CA PRO A 194 -34.82 14.66 -10.72
C PRO A 194 -33.46 14.58 -11.43
N TRP A 195 -32.64 15.63 -11.34
CA TRP A 195 -31.34 15.67 -11.99
C TRP A 195 -30.40 14.65 -11.33
N GLY A 196 -29.82 13.81 -12.17
CA GLY A 196 -28.82 12.84 -11.75
C GLY A 196 -27.51 13.50 -11.32
N GLN A 197 -26.51 12.67 -11.08
CA GLN A 197 -25.14 13.13 -10.87
C GLN A 197 -24.66 13.96 -12.06
N ALA A 198 -23.74 14.90 -11.82
CA ALA A 198 -23.08 15.61 -12.90
C ALA A 198 -22.42 14.61 -13.87
N THR A 199 -22.65 14.82 -15.16
CA THR A 199 -22.06 13.97 -16.20
C THR A 199 -20.55 14.21 -16.25
N ARG A 200 -19.78 13.13 -16.27
CA ARG A 200 -18.32 13.20 -16.45
C ARG A 200 -17.99 13.53 -17.90
N SER A 201 -17.01 14.41 -18.07
CA SER A 201 -16.47 14.77 -19.37
C SER A 201 -14.95 14.61 -19.36
N TRP A 202 -14.32 14.85 -20.52
CA TRP A 202 -12.87 14.89 -20.64
C TRP A 202 -12.21 15.90 -19.67
N ARG A 203 -12.92 16.95 -19.27
CA ARG A 203 -12.44 17.96 -18.30
C ARG A 203 -12.25 17.41 -16.89
N ASN A 204 -12.85 16.26 -16.58
CA ASN A 204 -12.74 15.62 -15.27
C ASN A 204 -11.57 14.64 -15.18
N LYS A 205 -10.79 14.48 -16.26
CA LYS A 205 -9.60 13.61 -16.27
C LYS A 205 -8.38 14.41 -15.85
N ILE A 206 -7.51 13.79 -15.06
CA ILE A 206 -6.22 14.34 -14.67
C ILE A 206 -5.17 13.74 -15.63
N PRO A 207 -4.41 14.54 -16.38
CA PRO A 207 -3.40 14.02 -17.29
C PRO A 207 -2.37 13.14 -16.59
N GLY A 208 -2.07 11.96 -17.17
CA GLY A 208 -1.14 10.97 -16.62
C GLY A 208 -1.59 10.30 -15.32
N ASN A 209 -2.80 10.60 -14.84
CA ASN A 209 -3.35 10.11 -13.58
C ASN A 209 -4.87 9.90 -13.72
N LYS A 210 -5.33 9.37 -14.87
CA LYS A 210 -6.77 9.27 -15.17
C LYS A 210 -7.45 8.11 -14.43
N ASP A 211 -6.66 7.11 -14.06
CA ASP A 211 -7.04 5.87 -13.38
C ASP A 211 -5.88 5.41 -12.50
N TRP A 212 -6.15 4.43 -11.62
CA TRP A 212 -5.17 3.95 -10.65
C TRP A 212 -3.91 3.36 -11.31
N PRO A 213 -3.97 2.61 -12.44
CA PRO A 213 -2.76 2.11 -13.10
C PRO A 213 -1.89 3.23 -13.66
N GLU A 214 -2.47 4.24 -14.33
CA GLU A 214 -1.70 5.40 -14.78
C GLU A 214 -1.08 6.17 -13.61
N HIS A 215 -1.82 6.36 -12.52
CA HIS A 215 -1.31 7.06 -11.34
C HIS A 215 -0.12 6.32 -10.71
N ILE A 216 -0.21 5.00 -10.55
CA ILE A 216 0.87 4.19 -9.99
C ILE A 216 2.11 4.22 -10.90
N GLN A 217 1.92 4.08 -12.21
CA GLN A 217 3.00 4.26 -13.18
C GLN A 217 3.63 5.64 -13.05
N TYR A 218 2.83 6.71 -12.94
CA TYR A 218 3.32 8.07 -12.78
C TYR A 218 4.15 8.22 -11.50
N VAL A 219 3.70 7.65 -10.38
CA VAL A 219 4.44 7.68 -9.11
C VAL A 219 5.79 6.97 -9.26
N PHE A 220 5.84 5.78 -9.86
CA PHE A 220 7.11 5.09 -10.07
C PHE A 220 8.06 5.89 -10.99
N GLU A 221 7.58 6.34 -12.15
CA GLU A 221 8.43 6.96 -13.18
C GLU A 221 8.84 8.41 -12.87
N HIS A 222 7.95 9.19 -12.26
CA HIS A 222 8.14 10.64 -12.10
C HIS A 222 8.34 11.04 -10.65
N VAL A 223 7.79 10.30 -9.67
CA VAL A 223 7.93 10.64 -8.25
C VAL A 223 9.10 9.90 -7.62
N LEU A 224 9.29 8.61 -7.89
CA LEU A 224 10.34 7.80 -7.27
C LEU A 224 11.64 7.82 -8.08
N TRP A 225 11.57 7.40 -9.35
CA TRP A 225 12.74 7.19 -10.22
C TRP A 225 13.76 8.35 -10.24
N PRO A 226 13.36 9.65 -10.32
CA PRO A 226 14.33 10.75 -10.40
C PRO A 226 15.23 10.91 -9.17
N TRP A 227 14.87 10.32 -8.04
CA TRP A 227 15.60 10.45 -6.77
C TRP A 227 16.35 9.18 -6.38
N LEU A 228 16.26 8.12 -7.20
CA LEU A 228 16.93 6.86 -6.91
C LEU A 228 18.41 6.96 -7.26
N ASN A 229 19.23 6.48 -6.33
CA ASN A 229 20.65 6.20 -6.54
C ASN A 229 20.91 4.70 -6.31
N GLU A 230 22.11 4.21 -6.63
CA GLU A 230 22.45 2.78 -6.50
C GLU A 230 22.26 2.21 -5.07
N LYS A 231 22.30 3.07 -4.05
CA LYS A 231 22.08 2.71 -2.64
C LYS A 231 20.63 2.83 -2.22
N SER A 232 19.77 3.47 -3.01
CA SER A 232 18.36 3.63 -2.69
C SER A 232 17.65 2.28 -2.63
N ARG A 233 16.83 2.10 -1.61
CA ARG A 233 15.93 0.95 -1.44
C ARG A 233 14.49 1.41 -1.29
N ILE A 234 13.57 0.68 -1.88
CA ILE A 234 12.15 0.99 -1.89
C ILE A 234 11.40 -0.18 -1.27
N ASP A 235 10.59 0.09 -0.27
CA ASP A 235 9.59 -0.84 0.22
C ASP A 235 8.21 -0.42 -0.26
N VAL A 236 7.44 -1.38 -0.76
CA VAL A 236 6.11 -1.12 -1.32
C VAL A 236 5.06 -1.68 -0.38
N ILE A 237 4.09 -0.85 -0.01
CA ILE A 237 2.86 -1.28 0.66
C ILE A 237 1.70 -1.04 -0.30
N GLY A 238 1.03 -2.10 -0.71
CA GLY A 238 -0.11 -2.04 -1.63
C GLY A 238 -1.38 -2.53 -0.97
N LEU A 239 -2.48 -1.78 -1.10
CA LEU A 239 -3.79 -2.16 -0.55
C LEU A 239 -4.78 -2.44 -1.69
N SER A 240 -5.43 -3.60 -1.66
CA SER A 240 -6.45 -4.02 -2.64
C SER A 240 -5.98 -3.78 -4.09
N GLU A 241 -6.74 -3.02 -4.90
CA GLU A 241 -6.41 -2.72 -6.30
C GLU A 241 -5.12 -1.89 -6.44
N GLY A 242 -4.79 -1.09 -5.42
CA GLY A 242 -3.53 -0.33 -5.39
C GLY A 242 -2.31 -1.25 -5.34
N GLY A 243 -2.42 -2.37 -4.61
CA GLY A 243 -1.39 -3.41 -4.57
C GLY A 243 -1.30 -4.21 -5.87
N GLN A 244 -2.44 -4.68 -6.38
CA GLN A 244 -2.50 -5.42 -7.64
C GLN A 244 -1.83 -4.64 -8.79
N SER A 245 -2.20 -3.37 -8.97
CA SER A 245 -1.65 -2.56 -10.04
C SER A 245 -0.16 -2.23 -9.86
N ALA A 246 0.32 -2.13 -8.62
CA ALA A 246 1.76 -1.98 -8.35
C ALA A 246 2.54 -3.26 -8.71
N LEU A 247 2.00 -4.45 -8.42
CA LEU A 247 2.62 -5.71 -8.82
C LEU A 247 2.66 -5.86 -10.34
N GLU A 248 1.55 -5.61 -11.04
CA GLU A 248 1.50 -5.66 -12.51
C GLU A 248 2.53 -4.72 -13.17
N TYR A 249 2.70 -3.53 -12.59
CA TYR A 249 3.70 -2.56 -13.05
C TYR A 249 5.13 -3.09 -12.86
N LEU A 250 5.43 -3.61 -11.68
CA LEU A 250 6.75 -4.13 -11.33
C LEU A 250 7.11 -5.36 -12.15
N GLN A 251 6.19 -6.30 -12.32
CA GLN A 251 6.40 -7.53 -13.11
C GLN A 251 6.80 -7.21 -14.55
N LYS A 252 6.12 -6.26 -15.20
CA LYS A 252 6.43 -5.84 -16.58
C LYS A 252 7.79 -5.15 -16.73
N ARG A 253 8.37 -4.64 -15.64
CA ARG A 253 9.60 -3.82 -15.64
C ARG A 253 10.60 -4.28 -14.60
N TRP A 254 10.55 -5.55 -14.25
CA TRP A 254 11.27 -6.06 -13.09
C TRP A 254 12.78 -5.90 -13.23
N ALA A 255 13.32 -6.13 -14.43
CA ALA A 255 14.75 -5.96 -14.72
C ALA A 255 15.29 -4.57 -14.32
N VAL A 256 14.46 -3.53 -14.39
CA VAL A 256 14.83 -2.15 -14.05
C VAL A 256 14.66 -1.88 -12.55
N TRP A 257 13.58 -2.37 -11.95
CA TRP A 257 13.20 -2.06 -10.57
C TRP A 257 13.84 -2.98 -9.53
N LYS A 258 14.24 -4.18 -9.93
CA LYS A 258 14.80 -5.21 -9.08
C LYS A 258 15.91 -4.73 -8.13
N PRO A 259 16.91 -3.91 -8.56
CA PRO A 259 17.99 -3.49 -7.66
C PRO A 259 17.51 -2.57 -6.53
N TYR A 260 16.35 -1.93 -6.71
CA TYR A 260 15.82 -0.91 -5.82
C TYR A 260 14.74 -1.47 -4.87
N ILE A 261 13.94 -2.47 -5.26
CA ILE A 261 12.87 -2.98 -4.39
C ILE A 261 13.43 -3.90 -3.31
N SER A 262 13.17 -3.57 -2.04
CA SER A 262 13.59 -4.33 -0.86
C SER A 262 12.52 -5.30 -0.38
N GLY A 263 11.24 -4.89 -0.36
CA GLY A 263 10.16 -5.75 0.12
C GLY A 263 8.80 -5.24 -0.31
N ILE A 264 7.81 -6.15 -0.31
CA ILE A 264 6.43 -5.83 -0.66
C ILE A 264 5.49 -6.35 0.43
N CYS A 265 4.63 -5.48 0.95
CA CYS A 265 3.51 -5.86 1.80
C CYS A 265 2.20 -5.58 1.08
N LEU A 266 1.26 -6.53 1.15
CA LEU A 266 -0.05 -6.42 0.53
C LEU A 266 -1.14 -6.52 1.60
N GLY A 267 -2.08 -5.58 1.62
CA GLY A 267 -3.31 -5.71 2.39
C GLY A 267 -4.45 -6.10 1.44
N ASN A 268 -5.14 -7.21 1.72
CA ASN A 268 -6.17 -7.77 0.85
C ASN A 268 -5.66 -7.98 -0.60
N PRO A 269 -4.69 -8.88 -0.82
CA PRO A 269 -4.16 -9.15 -2.16
C PRO A 269 -5.28 -9.56 -3.13
N LEU A 270 -5.32 -8.95 -4.31
CA LEU A 270 -6.28 -9.28 -5.37
C LEU A 270 -5.64 -10.08 -6.51
N GLN A 271 -4.31 -10.19 -6.54
CA GLN A 271 -3.62 -10.94 -7.57
C GLN A 271 -3.82 -12.45 -7.42
N SER A 272 -3.86 -13.14 -8.56
CA SER A 272 -3.96 -14.60 -8.64
C SER A 272 -2.73 -15.22 -9.29
N THR A 273 -2.18 -16.29 -8.72
CA THR A 273 -1.13 -17.11 -9.37
C THR A 273 -1.58 -17.74 -10.67
N ALA A 274 -2.89 -17.95 -10.86
CA ALA A 274 -3.43 -18.59 -12.06
C ALA A 274 -3.53 -17.63 -13.26
N VAL A 275 -3.55 -16.32 -13.02
CA VAL A 275 -3.84 -15.31 -14.04
C VAL A 275 -2.74 -14.26 -14.13
N ASP A 276 -2.26 -13.77 -12.99
CA ASP A 276 -1.44 -12.57 -12.92
C ASP A 276 0.05 -12.89 -12.79
N LEU A 277 0.41 -13.99 -12.10
CA LEU A 277 1.82 -14.36 -11.88
C LEU A 277 2.25 -15.48 -12.82
N ASP A 278 3.45 -15.32 -13.38
CA ASP A 278 4.09 -16.40 -14.15
C ASP A 278 4.82 -17.35 -13.20
N MET A 279 4.10 -18.37 -12.75
CA MET A 279 4.62 -19.39 -11.83
C MET A 279 5.73 -20.25 -12.45
N SER A 280 5.85 -20.29 -13.78
CA SER A 280 6.95 -21.04 -14.44
C SER A 280 8.33 -20.46 -14.12
N THR A 281 8.38 -19.18 -13.71
CA THR A 281 9.60 -18.46 -13.36
C THR A 281 9.94 -18.52 -11.87
N LEU A 282 9.17 -19.26 -11.05
CA LEU A 282 9.39 -19.35 -9.61
C LEU A 282 10.78 -19.90 -9.25
N THR A 283 11.31 -20.81 -10.06
CA THR A 283 12.64 -21.41 -9.86
C THR A 283 13.79 -20.49 -10.26
N ASP A 284 13.53 -19.45 -11.05
CA ASP A 284 14.53 -18.45 -11.40
C ASP A 284 14.66 -17.42 -10.26
N PRO A 285 15.79 -17.39 -9.50
CA PRO A 285 15.99 -16.42 -8.43
C PRO A 285 15.99 -14.98 -8.93
N GLN A 286 16.14 -14.79 -10.26
CA GLN A 286 16.12 -13.48 -10.85
C GLN A 286 14.72 -12.94 -11.15
N SER A 287 13.72 -13.81 -11.18
CA SER A 287 12.35 -13.48 -11.57
C SER A 287 11.62 -12.64 -10.52
N PHE A 288 10.52 -12.02 -10.97
CA PHE A 288 9.63 -11.29 -10.07
C PHE A 288 8.85 -12.24 -9.16
N THR A 289 8.43 -13.40 -9.69
CA THR A 289 7.67 -14.40 -8.94
C THR A 289 8.48 -14.96 -7.77
N ALA A 290 9.75 -15.30 -7.98
CA ALA A 290 10.65 -15.75 -6.91
C ALA A 290 10.89 -14.66 -5.85
N PHE A 291 11.02 -13.40 -6.28
CA PHE A 291 11.13 -12.27 -5.37
C PHE A 291 9.85 -12.10 -4.54
N LEU A 292 8.67 -12.14 -5.17
CA LEU A 292 7.40 -11.97 -4.48
C LEU A 292 7.16 -13.12 -3.48
N ALA A 293 7.53 -14.35 -3.83
CA ALA A 293 7.40 -15.51 -2.96
C ALA A 293 8.27 -15.41 -1.69
N SER A 294 9.47 -14.82 -1.80
CA SER A 294 10.46 -14.78 -0.71
C SER A 294 10.48 -13.47 0.08
N ARG A 295 10.07 -12.35 -0.54
CA ARG A 295 10.15 -11.00 0.04
C ARG A 295 8.82 -10.25 0.00
N GLY A 296 7.77 -10.91 -0.47
CA GLY A 296 6.39 -10.46 -0.39
C GLY A 296 5.67 -11.06 0.81
N ARG A 297 4.87 -10.25 1.50
CA ARG A 297 3.90 -10.73 2.49
C ARG A 297 2.52 -10.16 2.22
N ALA A 298 1.50 -11.00 2.36
CA ALA A 298 0.11 -10.60 2.27
C ALA A 298 -0.58 -10.68 3.63
N TYR A 299 -1.46 -9.73 3.90
CA TYR A 299 -2.32 -9.69 5.07
C TYR A 299 -3.76 -9.86 4.61
N VAL A 300 -4.40 -10.93 5.06
CA VAL A 300 -5.76 -11.32 4.68
C VAL A 300 -6.74 -11.07 5.82
N VAL A 301 -8.02 -10.91 5.47
CA VAL A 301 -9.11 -10.77 6.44
C VAL A 301 -9.18 -12.05 7.29
N SER A 302 -8.96 -11.91 8.59
CA SER A 302 -8.99 -13.01 9.56
C SER A 302 -9.08 -12.45 10.97
N SER A 303 -9.91 -13.09 11.81
CA SER A 303 -10.04 -12.78 13.25
C SER A 303 -8.90 -13.32 14.11
N ASP A 304 -7.97 -14.06 13.52
CA ASP A 304 -6.76 -14.53 14.18
C ASP A 304 -5.82 -13.37 14.58
N GLU A 305 -4.91 -13.63 15.53
CA GLU A 305 -3.92 -12.65 15.96
C GLU A 305 -3.05 -12.16 14.77
N VAL A 306 -2.78 -10.85 14.73
CA VAL A 306 -2.00 -10.21 13.67
C VAL A 306 -0.65 -10.91 13.50
N GLY A 307 -0.28 -11.24 12.27
CA GLY A 307 1.00 -11.90 11.97
C GLY A 307 0.98 -13.42 12.17
N LYS A 308 -0.16 -14.03 12.51
CA LYS A 308 -0.32 -15.49 12.45
C LYS A 308 -0.42 -15.94 11.00
N PHE A 309 0.38 -16.94 10.62
CA PHE A 309 0.39 -17.49 9.27
C PHE A 309 -0.98 -18.03 8.83
N GLN A 310 -1.36 -17.77 7.58
CA GLN A 310 -2.63 -18.16 6.95
C GLN A 310 -2.40 -18.93 5.64
N SER A 311 -3.40 -19.71 5.24
CA SER A 311 -3.50 -20.25 3.88
C SER A 311 -3.62 -19.11 2.86
N GLY A 312 -3.26 -19.37 1.60
CA GLY A 312 -3.37 -18.37 0.52
C GLY A 312 -2.10 -18.18 -0.32
N TYR A 313 -0.98 -18.83 0.03
CA TYR A 313 0.24 -18.78 -0.79
C TYR A 313 -0.05 -19.18 -2.25
N ARG A 314 -0.83 -20.25 -2.44
CA ARG A 314 -1.24 -20.71 -3.76
C ARG A 314 -2.05 -19.70 -4.54
N GLU A 315 -2.85 -18.89 -3.86
CA GLU A 315 -3.73 -17.94 -4.52
C GLU A 315 -2.94 -16.69 -4.89
N HIS A 316 -2.06 -16.21 -4.02
CA HIS A 316 -1.45 -14.88 -4.14
C HIS A 316 0.04 -14.87 -4.49
N GLY A 317 0.71 -16.02 -4.45
CA GLY A 317 2.13 -16.18 -4.78
C GLY A 317 3.09 -15.66 -3.69
N CYS A 318 2.60 -15.39 -2.48
CA CYS A 318 3.39 -14.94 -1.34
C CYS A 318 2.80 -15.42 -0.01
N ASN A 319 3.61 -15.42 1.05
CA ASN A 319 3.17 -15.87 2.37
C ASN A 319 2.05 -14.98 2.90
N CYS A 320 0.97 -15.61 3.37
CA CYS A 320 -0.23 -14.93 3.88
C CYS A 320 -0.25 -14.95 5.41
N TYR A 321 -0.70 -13.84 5.99
CA TYR A 321 -0.78 -13.64 7.44
C TYR A 321 -2.13 -13.03 7.81
N ALA A 322 -2.56 -13.27 9.04
CA ALA A 322 -3.75 -12.66 9.59
C ALA A 322 -3.54 -11.16 9.79
N SER A 323 -4.54 -10.38 9.38
CA SER A 323 -4.59 -8.94 9.61
C SER A 323 -5.13 -8.54 10.98
N GLY A 324 -5.77 -9.46 11.70
CA GLY A 324 -6.52 -9.16 12.93
C GLY A 324 -7.86 -8.44 12.70
N GLU A 325 -8.28 -8.30 11.44
CA GLU A 325 -9.57 -7.75 11.05
C GLU A 325 -10.48 -8.85 10.52
N GLU A 326 -11.66 -9.00 11.13
CA GLU A 326 -12.56 -10.11 10.89
C GLU A 326 -13.40 -9.95 9.61
N LEU A 327 -13.77 -8.72 9.23
CA LEU A 327 -14.84 -8.50 8.26
C LEU A 327 -14.51 -7.53 7.12
N ASN A 328 -13.74 -6.49 7.37
CA ASN A 328 -13.63 -5.36 6.45
C ASN A 328 -12.21 -5.23 5.89
N ALA A 329 -12.01 -5.53 4.62
CA ALA A 329 -10.69 -5.43 3.98
C ALA A 329 -10.05 -4.03 4.15
N GLU A 330 -10.86 -2.96 4.10
CA GLU A 330 -10.35 -1.60 4.28
C GLU A 330 -9.72 -1.35 5.68
N CYS A 331 -10.10 -2.16 6.66
CA CYS A 331 -9.62 -2.08 8.04
C CYS A 331 -8.35 -2.93 8.28
N ILE A 332 -7.80 -3.62 7.28
CA ILE A 332 -6.54 -4.36 7.41
C ILE A 332 -5.38 -3.40 7.75
N MET A 333 -5.24 -2.30 7.00
CA MET A 333 -4.12 -1.38 7.18
C MET A 333 -4.05 -0.80 8.59
N PRO A 334 -5.14 -0.28 9.21
CA PRO A 334 -5.15 0.18 10.61
C PRO A 334 -4.62 -0.82 11.64
N HIS A 335 -4.87 -2.11 11.45
CA HIS A 335 -4.47 -3.16 12.37
C HIS A 335 -3.06 -3.71 12.09
N ALA A 336 -2.75 -3.97 10.81
CA ALA A 336 -1.58 -4.74 10.40
C ALA A 336 -0.33 -3.89 10.09
N TRP A 337 -0.42 -2.56 9.94
CA TRP A 337 0.71 -1.73 9.50
C TRP A 337 1.96 -1.86 10.37
N ARG A 338 1.80 -2.11 11.69
CA ARG A 338 2.94 -2.29 12.60
C ARG A 338 3.76 -3.52 12.23
N ASP A 339 3.07 -4.64 11.99
CA ASP A 339 3.72 -5.89 11.60
C ASP A 339 4.35 -5.76 10.20
N MET A 340 3.66 -5.09 9.27
CA MET A 340 4.22 -4.75 7.96
C MET A 340 5.53 -3.97 8.08
N LEU A 341 5.59 -2.95 8.95
CA LEU A 341 6.82 -2.17 9.16
C LEU A 341 7.93 -2.99 9.80
N VAL A 342 7.62 -3.84 10.78
CA VAL A 342 8.61 -4.75 11.40
C VAL A 342 9.24 -5.65 10.34
N TRP A 343 8.42 -6.24 9.48
CA TRP A 343 8.88 -7.06 8.36
C TRP A 343 9.77 -6.29 7.39
N LEU A 344 9.30 -5.14 6.88
CA LEU A 344 10.06 -4.32 5.93
C LEU A 344 11.37 -3.82 6.53
N ASN A 345 11.39 -3.46 7.83
CA ASN A 345 12.60 -3.08 8.54
C ASN A 345 13.62 -4.22 8.59
N MET A 346 13.16 -5.46 8.83
CA MET A 346 14.04 -6.62 8.83
C MET A 346 14.64 -6.87 7.44
N LEU A 347 13.84 -6.77 6.37
CA LEU A 347 14.31 -6.92 4.98
C LEU A 347 15.33 -5.85 4.58
N TYR A 348 15.13 -4.61 5.02
CA TYR A 348 16.06 -3.51 4.77
C TYR A 348 17.39 -3.73 5.48
N LEU A 349 17.36 -4.17 6.75
CA LEU A 349 18.57 -4.46 7.54
C LEU A 349 19.32 -5.70 7.06
N ASN A 350 18.60 -6.67 6.47
CA ASN A 350 19.17 -7.93 5.99
C ASN A 350 18.89 -8.14 4.48
N PRO A 351 19.66 -7.51 3.58
CA PRO A 351 19.43 -7.62 2.14
C PRO A 351 19.51 -9.04 1.58
N GLY A 352 20.22 -9.96 2.24
CA GLY A 352 20.31 -11.36 1.83
C GLY A 352 19.20 -12.26 2.38
N TYR A 353 18.30 -11.74 3.22
CA TYR A 353 17.22 -12.53 3.78
C TYR A 353 16.15 -12.84 2.72
N ALA A 354 15.74 -14.10 2.69
CA ALA A 354 14.64 -14.61 1.90
C ALA A 354 13.76 -15.44 2.84
N GLU A 355 12.47 -15.12 2.92
CA GLU A 355 11.54 -15.93 3.70
C GLU A 355 11.35 -17.28 3.03
N GLN A 356 11.27 -18.33 3.85
CA GLN A 356 10.90 -19.64 3.35
C GLN A 356 9.42 -19.63 2.95
N VAL A 357 9.13 -20.25 1.80
CA VAL A 357 7.76 -20.45 1.34
C VAL A 357 7.06 -21.40 2.33
N MET A 358 5.98 -20.91 2.94
CA MET A 358 5.17 -21.69 3.86
C MET A 358 3.85 -22.05 3.18
N ILE A 359 3.54 -23.35 3.17
CA ILE A 359 2.29 -23.88 2.62
C ILE A 359 1.65 -24.74 3.69
N ARG A 360 0.38 -24.51 4.01
CA ARG A 360 -0.36 -25.40 4.92
C ARG A 360 -0.56 -26.74 4.24
N ALA A 361 -0.48 -27.84 4.98
CA ALA A 361 -0.64 -29.19 4.42
C ALA A 361 -1.99 -29.40 3.68
N GLU A 362 -3.01 -28.63 4.06
CA GLU A 362 -4.34 -28.61 3.43
C GLU A 362 -4.32 -27.99 2.01
N ASP A 363 -3.35 -27.11 1.76
CA ASP A 363 -3.09 -26.45 0.48
C ASP A 363 -1.87 -27.09 -0.19
N MET A 364 -1.66 -28.39 -0.13
CA MET A 364 -0.51 -29.06 -0.77
C MET A 364 -0.98 -30.11 -1.78
N ASP A 365 -0.64 -29.90 -3.05
CA ASP A 365 -0.83 -30.79 -4.19
C ASP A 365 0.53 -31.23 -4.75
N GLU A 366 0.48 -32.23 -5.60
CA GLU A 366 1.67 -32.91 -6.09
C GLU A 366 2.58 -31.99 -6.92
N GLU A 367 2.01 -31.12 -7.77
CA GLU A 367 2.79 -30.17 -8.58
C GLU A 367 3.53 -29.14 -7.73
N THR A 368 2.89 -28.62 -6.68
CA THR A 368 3.53 -27.64 -5.79
C THR A 368 4.56 -28.31 -4.88
N ARG A 369 4.33 -29.57 -4.49
CA ARG A 369 5.28 -30.38 -3.74
C ARG A 369 6.55 -30.62 -4.57
N GLU A 370 6.41 -31.02 -5.82
CA GLU A 370 7.52 -31.21 -6.76
C GLU A 370 8.29 -29.88 -7.00
N ALA A 371 7.59 -28.76 -7.16
CA ALA A 371 8.22 -27.45 -7.33
C ALA A 371 9.03 -27.01 -6.09
N LEU A 372 8.50 -27.19 -4.87
CA LEU A 372 9.22 -26.88 -3.64
C LEU A 372 10.41 -27.81 -3.41
N GLU A 373 10.25 -29.12 -3.65
CA GLU A 373 11.32 -30.11 -3.52
C GLU A 373 12.50 -29.77 -4.44
N ASN A 374 12.21 -29.31 -5.67
CA ASN A 374 13.21 -28.82 -6.61
C ASN A 374 13.88 -27.49 -6.18
N MET A 375 13.24 -26.65 -5.36
CA MET A 375 13.86 -25.44 -4.79
C MET A 375 14.75 -25.74 -3.57
N THR A 376 14.46 -26.81 -2.82
CA THR A 376 15.24 -27.23 -1.65
C THR A 376 16.43 -28.14 -1.96
N ALA A 377 16.53 -28.66 -3.18
CA ALA A 377 17.69 -29.44 -3.61
C ALA A 377 18.82 -28.47 -4.01
N PRO A 378 19.90 -28.31 -3.21
CA PRO A 378 21.13 -27.78 -3.77
C PRO A 378 21.59 -28.73 -4.89
N ASP A 379 22.07 -28.16 -6.00
CA ASP A 379 22.85 -28.92 -6.98
C ASP A 379 24.10 -29.49 -6.27
N GLU A 380 23.98 -30.70 -5.72
CA GLU A 380 25.12 -31.49 -5.22
C GLU A 380 26.08 -31.90 -6.34
N LYS A 381 25.83 -31.49 -7.60
CA LYS A 381 26.65 -31.82 -8.75
C LYS A 381 27.84 -30.90 -8.99
N ASP A 382 27.91 -29.73 -8.34
CA ASP A 382 29.06 -28.81 -8.51
C ASP A 382 30.11 -28.90 -7.39
N VAL A 383 29.95 -29.79 -6.41
CA VAL A 383 30.96 -30.01 -5.33
C VAL A 383 31.71 -31.34 -5.47
N GLN A 384 31.33 -32.22 -6.40
CA GLN A 384 32.01 -33.52 -6.61
C GLN A 384 32.78 -33.65 -7.94
N ALA A 385 33.15 -32.55 -8.58
CA ALA A 385 34.02 -32.59 -9.77
C ALA A 385 35.51 -32.26 -9.51
N GLU A 386 35.89 -31.79 -8.32
CA GLU A 386 37.31 -31.43 -8.03
C GLU A 386 38.04 -32.33 -7.03
N VAL A 387 37.40 -33.38 -6.50
CA VAL A 387 38.09 -34.34 -5.63
C VAL A 387 37.73 -35.75 -6.08
N VAL A 388 38.54 -36.30 -6.98
CA VAL A 388 39.07 -37.69 -7.01
C VAL A 388 39.69 -37.90 -8.40
N THR A 389 40.98 -37.60 -8.53
CA THR A 389 41.91 -38.45 -9.28
C THR A 389 43.26 -38.40 -8.58
N LYS A 390 43.46 -39.33 -7.65
CA LYS A 390 44.70 -40.03 -7.36
C LYS A 390 44.41 -40.90 -6.15
N ASP A 391 44.17 -42.18 -6.40
CA ASP A 391 44.96 -43.25 -5.78
C ASP A 391 44.37 -44.62 -6.15
N GLU A 392 45.05 -45.28 -7.08
CA GLU A 392 45.10 -46.73 -7.33
C GLU A 392 46.48 -46.92 -8.00
N GLU A 393 47.35 -47.86 -7.67
CA GLU A 393 47.31 -49.01 -6.78
C GLU A 393 48.73 -49.65 -6.78
N VAL A 394 49.01 -50.53 -5.80
CA VAL A 394 49.84 -51.76 -5.91
C VAL A 394 51.37 -51.72 -5.61
N ASN A 395 51.64 -52.16 -4.36
CA ASN A 395 52.54 -53.24 -3.88
C ASN A 395 54.06 -53.07 -3.56
N PRO A 396 54.54 -53.90 -2.59
CA PRO A 396 55.74 -53.66 -1.78
C PRO A 396 56.93 -54.53 -2.18
N THR A 397 58.15 -54.13 -1.80
CA THR A 397 59.23 -55.09 -1.49
C THR A 397 60.33 -54.47 -0.63
N GLU A 398 60.92 -55.34 0.19
CA GLU A 398 61.88 -55.15 1.27
C GLU A 398 63.19 -54.44 0.89
N THR A 399 63.83 -53.73 1.83
CA THR A 399 65.17 -54.08 2.38
C THR A 399 65.75 -53.04 3.38
N LYS A 400 65.90 -53.50 4.64
CA LYS A 400 66.97 -53.29 5.66
C LYS A 400 67.50 -51.89 6.10
N PRO A 401 68.08 -51.81 7.32
CA PRO A 401 68.21 -50.58 8.12
C PRO A 401 69.65 -50.04 8.27
N ALA A 402 69.77 -48.79 8.71
CA ALA A 402 70.96 -48.22 9.39
C ALA A 402 70.44 -47.06 10.28
N GLU A 403 70.54 -47.18 11.61
CA GLU A 403 71.52 -46.45 12.46
C GLU A 403 71.44 -44.92 12.30
N ALA A 404 71.48 -44.04 13.29
CA ALA A 404 71.58 -43.99 14.75
C ALA A 404 71.92 -42.50 15.06
N GLN A 405 71.78 -42.07 16.32
CA GLN A 405 72.29 -40.81 16.93
C GLN A 405 71.34 -39.59 16.79
N GLN A 406 70.64 -39.20 17.87
CA GLN A 406 71.09 -38.37 19.00
C GLN A 406 71.54 -36.96 18.57
N GLU A 407 70.68 -35.96 18.76
CA GLU A 407 70.70 -35.02 19.90
C GLU A 407 69.32 -34.40 20.11
#